data_AF-A0A518BK20-F1
#
_entry.id   AF-A0A518BK20-F1
#
_cell.length_a   1.000
_cell.length_b   1.000
_cell.length_c   1.000
_cell.angle_alpha   90.00
_cell.angle_beta   90.00
_cell.angle_gamma   90.00
#
_symmetry.space_group_name_H-M   'P 1'
#
loop_
_entity.id
_entity.type
_entity.pdbx_description
1 polymer ?
#
loop_
_entity_poly.entity_id
_entity_poly.type
_entity_poly.pdbx_seq_one_letter_code
_entity_poly.pdbx_strand_id
1 'polypeptide(L)'
;MSDNLSKMLSEADRVSKGASPRVTRDQAESAMLDLAKREARPGESVAVSFARLCEDDARMQKLYDLGQAADVAESSAALAKGVSGDPRFDRLLMDHARLRKRAGESVEQAASRLLHEDDDIRSLYGIVYGG
;
A
#
# COMPACT_ATOMS: atom_id res chain seq x y z
N MET A 1 12.21 0.25 26.00
CA MET A 1 11.76 1.04 24.84
C MET A 1 11.86 0.19 23.56
N SER A 2 10.81 -0.55 23.18
CA SER A 2 10.59 -1.04 21.81
C SER A 2 9.12 -1.50 21.58
N ASP A 3 8.18 -0.87 22.30
CA ASP A 3 6.77 -1.27 22.24
C ASP A 3 6.14 -0.91 20.90
N ASN A 4 6.63 0.13 20.22
CA ASN A 4 6.09 0.58 18.94
C ASN A 4 6.44 -0.39 17.80
N LEU A 5 7.71 -0.75 17.63
CA LEU A 5 8.16 -1.68 16.57
C LEU A 5 7.48 -3.04 16.70
N SER A 6 7.38 -3.58 17.92
CA SER A 6 6.72 -4.86 18.17
C SER A 6 5.23 -4.82 17.84
N LYS A 7 4.56 -3.71 18.15
CA LYS A 7 3.15 -3.50 17.76
C LYS A 7 2.98 -3.43 16.25
N MET A 8 3.86 -2.72 15.54
CA MET A 8 3.79 -2.60 14.08
C MET A 8 4.06 -3.92 13.37
N LEU A 9 4.99 -4.74 13.87
CA LEU A 9 5.22 -6.08 13.31
C LEU A 9 4.04 -7.03 13.55
N SER A 10 3.41 -6.97 14.73
CA SER A 10 2.19 -7.72 15.01
C SER A 10 1.02 -7.28 14.11
N GLU A 11 0.91 -5.98 13.86
CA GLU A 11 -0.07 -5.43 12.93
C GLU A 11 0.21 -5.87 11.48
N ALA A 12 1.47 -5.85 11.03
CA ALA A 12 1.87 -6.35 9.72
C ALA A 12 1.48 -7.84 9.55
N ASP A 13 1.72 -8.67 10.58
CA ASP A 13 1.30 -10.07 10.57
C ASP A 13 -0.21 -10.22 10.48
N ARG A 14 -0.98 -9.35 11.15
CA ARG A 14 -2.44 -9.33 11.08
C ARG A 14 -2.93 -8.97 9.68
N VAL A 15 -2.35 -7.95 9.06
CA VAL A 15 -2.69 -7.49 7.70
C VAL A 15 -2.30 -8.51 6.65
N SER A 16 -1.15 -9.18 6.79
CA SER A 16 -0.73 -10.27 5.89
C SER A 16 -1.72 -11.44 5.83
N LYS A 17 -2.57 -11.58 6.85
CA LYS A 17 -3.64 -12.58 6.95
C LYS A 17 -5.00 -12.06 6.44
N GLY A 18 -5.03 -10.92 5.76
CA GLY A 18 -6.22 -10.34 5.15
C GLY A 18 -7.00 -9.36 6.02
N ALA A 19 -6.46 -8.93 7.17
CA ALA A 19 -7.13 -7.93 7.99
C ALA A 19 -6.88 -6.51 7.46
N SER A 20 -7.86 -5.60 7.62
CA SER A 20 -7.65 -4.19 7.30
C SER A 20 -6.63 -3.53 8.24
N PRO A 21 -5.71 -2.70 7.74
CA PRO A 21 -4.73 -1.99 8.55
C PRO A 21 -5.41 -0.97 9.48
N ARG A 22 -4.86 -0.81 10.69
CA ARG A 22 -5.29 0.17 11.71
C ARG A 22 -4.30 1.32 11.89
N VAL A 23 -3.30 1.37 11.03
CA VAL A 23 -2.19 2.32 11.08
C VAL A 23 -2.14 3.08 9.77
N THR A 24 -1.47 4.22 9.77
CA THR A 24 -1.18 4.98 8.56
C THR A 24 0.13 4.52 7.92
N ARG A 25 0.34 4.90 6.67
CA ARG A 25 1.61 4.69 5.96
C ARG A 25 2.80 5.30 6.72
N ASP A 26 2.68 6.55 7.17
CA ASP A 26 3.72 7.25 7.92
C ASP A 26 4.12 6.52 9.22
N GLN A 27 3.17 5.86 9.88
CA GLN A 27 3.45 5.07 11.08
C GLN A 27 4.27 3.82 10.76
N ALA A 28 3.99 3.16 9.63
CA ALA A 28 4.78 2.03 9.16
C ALA A 28 6.20 2.46 8.74
N GLU A 29 6.32 3.56 7.98
CA GLU A 29 7.62 4.13 7.57
C GLU A 29 8.48 4.55 8.78
N SER A 30 7.85 5.16 9.80
CA SER A 30 8.52 5.50 11.05
C SER A 30 9.06 4.27 11.77
N ALA A 31 8.32 3.16 11.75
CA ALA A 31 8.77 1.90 12.34
C ALA A 31 9.91 1.24 11.55
N MET A 32 9.96 1.41 10.23
CA MET A 32 11.10 1.00 9.41
C MET A 32 12.36 1.78 9.79
N LEU A 33 12.25 3.09 10.02
CA LEU A 33 13.36 3.92 10.49
C LEU A 33 13.81 3.53 11.91
N ASP A 34 12.88 3.21 12.80
CA ASP A 34 13.20 2.74 14.15
C ASP A 34 13.92 1.38 14.12
N LEU A 35 13.51 0.47 13.23
CA LEU A 35 14.22 -0.78 12.98
C LEU A 35 15.65 -0.52 12.49
N ALA A 36 15.81 0.37 11.50
CA ALA A 36 17.13 0.73 10.96
C ALA A 36 18.05 1.35 12.02
N LYS A 37 17.53 2.23 12.88
CA LYS A 37 18.29 2.81 14.00
C LYS A 37 18.74 1.74 14.99
N ARG A 38 17.89 0.75 15.27
CA ARG A 38 18.16 -0.31 16.24
C ARG A 38 19.19 -1.32 15.73
N GLU A 39 19.15 -1.62 14.44
CA GLU A 39 20.02 -2.62 13.80
C GLU A 39 21.28 -2.00 13.17
N ALA A 40 21.50 -0.70 13.38
CA ALA A 40 22.70 0.00 12.94
C ALA A 40 23.94 -0.56 13.65
N ARG A 41 24.92 -0.98 12.86
CA ARG A 41 26.22 -1.46 13.36
C ARG A 41 27.07 -0.29 13.86
N PRO A 42 28.08 -0.52 14.72
CA PRO A 42 29.00 0.54 15.14
C PRO A 42 29.64 1.25 13.94
N GLY A 43 29.49 2.57 13.87
CA GLY A 43 29.99 3.39 12.76
C GLY A 43 29.13 3.38 11.49
N GLU A 44 28.06 2.58 11.45
CA GLU A 44 27.07 2.57 10.36
C GLU A 44 26.08 3.73 10.58
N SER A 45 25.80 4.51 9.53
CA SER A 45 24.73 5.51 9.60
C SER A 45 23.37 4.83 9.49
N VAL A 46 22.33 5.49 10.03
CA VAL A 46 20.95 4.97 9.94
C VAL A 46 20.52 4.75 8.49
N ALA A 47 20.94 5.62 7.57
CA ALA A 47 20.62 5.50 6.15
C ALA A 47 21.26 4.24 5.52
N VAL A 48 22.51 3.92 5.88
CA VAL A 48 23.20 2.71 5.40
C VAL A 48 22.54 1.46 6.00
N SER A 49 22.23 1.48 7.29
CA SER A 49 21.49 0.39 7.95
C SER A 49 20.12 0.16 7.29
N PHE A 50 19.37 1.23 7.01
CA PHE A 50 18.09 1.17 6.33
C PHE A 50 18.21 0.53 4.95
N ALA A 51 19.14 1.00 4.11
CA ALA A 51 19.36 0.46 2.77
C ALA A 51 19.69 -1.05 2.82
N ARG A 52 20.59 -1.46 3.73
CA ARG A 52 20.94 -2.87 3.92
C ARG A 52 19.75 -3.72 4.35
N LEU A 53 18.89 -3.23 5.25
CA LEU A 53 17.73 -3.96 5.71
C LEU A 53 16.64 -4.07 4.65
N CYS A 54 16.52 -3.08 3.75
CA CYS A 54 15.61 -3.16 2.61
C CYS A 54 15.98 -4.27 1.62
N GLU A 55 17.24 -4.73 1.60
CA GLU A 55 17.67 -5.79 0.68
C GLU A 55 17.29 -7.20 1.15
N ASP A 56 17.36 -7.49 2.46
CA ASP A 56 17.26 -8.88 2.94
C ASP A 56 16.67 -9.04 4.37
N ASP A 57 16.00 -8.02 4.93
CA ASP A 57 15.32 -8.18 6.23
C ASP A 57 13.80 -8.35 6.06
N ALA A 58 13.31 -9.55 6.39
CA ALA A 58 11.88 -9.87 6.31
C ALA A 58 10.99 -8.94 7.16
N ARG A 59 11.50 -8.38 8.26
CA ARG A 59 10.76 -7.40 9.08
C ARG A 59 10.61 -6.08 8.33
N MET A 60 11.64 -5.68 7.58
CA MET A 60 11.59 -4.49 6.74
C MET A 60 10.55 -4.64 5.64
N GLN A 61 10.53 -5.79 4.96
CA GLN A 61 9.51 -6.11 3.95
C GLN A 61 8.09 -6.08 4.54
N LYS A 62 7.87 -6.70 5.70
CA LYS A 62 6.56 -6.70 6.37
C LYS A 62 6.05 -5.29 6.69
N LEU A 63 6.94 -4.42 7.15
CA LEU A 63 6.58 -3.03 7.47
C LEU A 63 6.28 -2.23 6.19
N TYR A 64 7.02 -2.47 5.11
CA TYR A 64 6.75 -1.88 3.80
C TYR A 64 5.37 -2.29 3.28
N ASP A 65 5.06 -3.60 3.31
CA ASP A 65 3.76 -4.13 2.85
C ASP A 65 2.60 -3.59 3.69
N LEU A 66 2.80 -3.44 5.01
CA LEU A 66 1.85 -2.80 5.90
C LEU A 66 1.58 -1.34 5.48
N GLY A 67 2.64 -0.57 5.15
CA GLY A 67 2.52 0.80 4.68
C GLY A 67 1.74 0.90 3.37
N GLN A 68 1.98 -0.01 2.42
CA GLN A 68 1.24 -0.08 1.16
C GLN A 68 -0.24 -0.42 1.37
N ALA A 69 -0.53 -1.40 2.23
CA ALA A 69 -1.90 -1.73 2.57
C ALA A 69 -2.63 -0.55 3.24
N ALA A 70 -1.95 0.20 4.10
CA ALA A 70 -2.51 1.38 4.75
C ALA A 70 -2.85 2.49 3.75
N ASP A 71 -1.97 2.76 2.78
CA ASP A 71 -2.17 3.76 1.73
C ASP A 71 -3.37 3.42 0.83
N VAL A 72 -3.49 2.14 0.45
CA VAL A 72 -4.64 1.63 -0.31
C VAL A 72 -5.94 1.76 0.49
N ALA A 73 -5.92 1.42 1.78
CA ALA A 73 -7.08 1.52 2.64
C ALA A 73 -7.53 2.97 2.84
N GLU A 74 -6.60 3.90 3.03
CA GLU A 74 -6.88 5.33 3.15
C GLU A 74 -7.44 5.91 1.84
N SER A 75 -6.82 5.60 0.71
CA SER A 75 -7.30 6.01 -0.61
C SER A 75 -8.69 5.46 -0.91
N SER A 76 -8.94 4.19 -0.58
CA SER A 76 -10.26 3.55 -0.75
C SER A 76 -11.32 4.17 0.16
N ALA A 77 -10.97 4.50 1.41
CA ALA A 77 -11.88 5.18 2.33
C ALA A 77 -12.18 6.63 1.91
N ALA A 78 -11.22 7.33 1.30
CA ALA A 78 -11.43 8.65 0.71
C ALA A 78 -12.38 8.57 -0.50
N LEU A 79 -12.19 7.58 -1.37
CA LEU A 79 -13.08 7.32 -2.51
C LEU A 79 -14.51 6.96 -2.06
N ALA A 80 -14.65 6.10 -1.05
CA ALA A 80 -15.93 5.69 -0.45
C ALA A 80 -16.72 6.85 0.19
N LYS A 81 -16.05 7.92 0.61
CA LYS A 81 -16.68 9.09 1.24
C LYS A 81 -17.21 10.13 0.25
N GLY A 82 -17.24 9.82 -1.04
CA GLY A 82 -17.98 10.61 -2.02
C GLY A 82 -17.25 11.84 -2.52
N VAL A 83 -16.08 11.66 -3.13
CA VAL A 83 -15.65 12.59 -4.18
C VAL A 83 -16.20 12.04 -5.49
N SER A 84 -17.49 12.28 -5.74
CA SER A 84 -18.10 11.98 -7.04
C SER A 84 -17.36 12.78 -8.11
N GLY A 85 -16.74 12.08 -9.07
CA GLY A 85 -15.93 12.69 -10.12
C GLY A 85 -14.47 12.99 -9.76
N ASP A 86 -13.87 12.26 -8.80
CA ASP A 86 -12.45 12.42 -8.48
C ASP A 86 -11.54 12.00 -9.65
N PRO A 87 -10.80 12.93 -10.30
CA PRO A 87 -9.85 12.59 -11.37
C PRO A 87 -8.72 11.66 -10.90
N ARG A 88 -8.57 11.41 -9.59
CA ARG A 88 -7.65 10.42 -9.03
C ARG A 88 -8.13 8.99 -9.26
N PHE A 89 -9.45 8.74 -9.31
CA PHE A 89 -9.97 7.41 -9.64
C PHE A 89 -9.62 7.05 -11.09
N ASP A 90 -9.86 7.97 -12.02
CA ASP A 90 -9.49 7.78 -13.43
C ASP A 90 -7.99 7.51 -13.57
N ARG A 91 -7.16 8.22 -12.81
CA ARG A 91 -5.72 8.00 -12.80
C ARG A 91 -5.34 6.62 -12.25
N LEU A 92 -5.93 6.21 -11.13
CA LEU A 92 -5.69 4.90 -10.50
C LEU A 92 -6.14 3.76 -11.42
N LEU A 93 -7.31 3.88 -12.05
CA LEU A 93 -7.80 2.92 -13.03
C LEU A 93 -6.85 2.81 -14.23
N MET A 94 -6.36 3.93 -14.75
CA MET A 94 -5.43 3.94 -15.88
C MET A 94 -4.06 3.37 -15.52
N ASP A 95 -3.56 3.61 -14.31
CA ASP A 95 -2.31 3.02 -13.82
C ASP A 95 -2.45 1.50 -13.63
N HIS A 96 -3.57 1.03 -13.05
CA HIS A 96 -3.88 -0.40 -12.97
C HIS A 96 -4.02 -1.05 -14.36
N ALA A 97 -4.68 -0.37 -15.29
CA ALA A 97 -4.85 -0.84 -16.66
C ALA A 97 -3.50 -0.99 -17.38
N ARG A 98 -2.58 -0.03 -17.21
CA ARG A 98 -1.22 -0.12 -17.78
C ARG A 98 -0.44 -1.31 -17.25
N LEU A 99 -0.54 -1.58 -15.95
CA LEU A 99 0.18 -2.68 -15.29
C LEU A 99 -0.41 -4.04 -15.61
N ARG A 100 -1.72 -4.13 -15.84
CA ARG A 100 -2.45 -5.40 -16.00
C ARG A 100 -2.98 -5.65 -17.41
N LYS A 101 -2.57 -4.84 -18.41
CA LYS A 101 -2.98 -5.09 -19.80
C LYS A 101 -2.38 -6.38 -20.34
N ARG A 102 -3.12 -7.06 -21.21
CA ARG A 102 -2.67 -8.24 -21.93
C ARG A 102 -1.94 -7.85 -23.22
N ALA A 103 -1.16 -8.77 -23.79
CA ALA A 103 -0.50 -8.54 -25.08
C ALA A 103 -1.56 -8.29 -26.17
N GLY A 104 -1.41 -7.19 -26.92
CA GLY A 104 -2.37 -6.77 -27.94
C GLY A 104 -3.58 -5.98 -27.41
N GLU A 105 -3.70 -5.79 -26.10
CA GLU A 105 -4.76 -4.99 -25.48
C GLU A 105 -4.35 -3.51 -25.39
N SER A 106 -5.28 -2.59 -25.66
CA SER A 106 -5.10 -1.16 -25.38
C SER A 106 -5.29 -0.86 -23.88
N VAL A 107 -4.84 0.30 -23.41
CA VAL A 107 -5.00 0.66 -21.99
C VAL A 107 -6.48 0.88 -21.65
N GLU A 108 -7.24 1.44 -22.57
CA GLU A 108 -8.69 1.68 -22.43
C GLU A 108 -9.46 0.35 -22.40
N GLN A 109 -9.04 -0.64 -23.19
CA GLN A 109 -9.60 -1.98 -23.15
C GLN A 109 -9.30 -2.67 -21.82
N ALA A 110 -8.06 -2.56 -21.32
CA ALA A 110 -7.69 -3.09 -20.02
C ALA A 110 -8.45 -2.41 -18.86
N ALA A 111 -8.64 -1.09 -18.92
CA ALA A 111 -9.43 -0.35 -17.94
C ALA A 111 -10.89 -0.79 -17.95
N SER A 112 -11.49 -0.90 -19.15
CA SER A 112 -12.86 -1.39 -19.32
C SER A 112 -13.02 -2.81 -18.77
N ARG A 113 -12.07 -3.71 -19.05
CA ARG A 113 -12.07 -5.07 -18.52
C ARG A 113 -11.96 -5.10 -17.00
N LEU A 114 -11.05 -4.31 -16.42
CA LEU A 114 -10.89 -4.22 -14.96
C LEU A 114 -12.16 -3.74 -14.26
N LEU A 115 -12.91 -2.80 -14.86
CA LEU A 115 -14.22 -2.37 -14.34
C LEU A 115 -15.27 -3.49 -14.27
N HIS A 116 -15.10 -4.58 -15.04
CA HIS A 116 -16.04 -5.70 -15.07
C HIS A 116 -15.52 -6.93 -14.31
N GLU A 117 -14.22 -7.22 -14.42
CA GLU A 117 -13.60 -8.43 -13.89
C GLU A 117 -13.04 -8.26 -12.47
N ASP A 118 -12.68 -7.05 -12.04
CA ASP A 118 -12.08 -6.77 -10.74
C ASP A 118 -13.15 -6.22 -9.78
N ASP A 119 -13.55 -7.02 -8.79
CA ASP A 119 -14.63 -6.71 -7.84
C ASP A 119 -14.36 -5.42 -7.05
N ASP A 120 -13.10 -5.15 -6.73
CA ASP A 120 -12.70 -3.95 -5.97
C ASP A 120 -12.81 -2.70 -6.85
N ILE A 121 -12.28 -2.76 -8.07
CA ILE A 121 -12.36 -1.64 -9.04
C ILE A 121 -13.82 -1.35 -9.43
N ARG A 122 -14.63 -2.40 -9.62
CA ARG A 122 -16.06 -2.26 -9.91
C ARG A 122 -16.85 -1.64 -8.76
N SER A 123 -16.56 -2.05 -7.53
CA SER A 123 -17.17 -1.47 -6.32
C SER A 123 -16.80 0.00 -6.19
N LEU A 124 -15.53 0.35 -6.42
CA LEU A 124 -15.07 1.73 -6.42
C LEU A 124 -15.71 2.57 -7.54
N TYR A 125 -15.88 2.02 -8.74
CA TYR A 125 -16.56 2.71 -9.84
C TYR A 125 -18.02 3.00 -9.52
N GLY A 126 -18.75 2.05 -8.95
CA GLY A 126 -20.14 2.22 -8.53
C GLY A 126 -20.31 3.29 -7.44
N ILE A 127 -19.33 3.43 -6.54
CA ILE A 127 -19.29 4.49 -5.53
C ILE A 127 -19.06 5.87 -6.19
N VAL A 128 -18.15 5.96 -7.16
CA VAL A 128 -17.70 7.24 -7.75
C VAL A 128 -18.70 7.79 -8.77
N TYR A 129 -19.34 6.92 -9.56
CA TYR A 129 -20.20 7.31 -10.70
C TYR A 129 -21.65 6.80 -10.62
N GLY A 130 -21.98 5.94 -9.65
CA GLY A 130 -23.30 5.30 -9.53
C GLY A 130 -24.25 5.96 -8.52
N GLY A 131 -23.96 7.19 -8.09
CA GLY A 131 -24.84 7.99 -7.22
C GLY A 131 -26.12 8.46 -7.89
#